data_AF-X1C751-F1
#
_entry.id   AF-X1C751-F1
#
_cell.length_a   1.000
_cell.length_b   1.000
_cell.length_c   1.000
_cell.angle_alpha   90.00
_cell.angle_beta   90.00
_cell.angle_gamma   90.00
#
_symmetry.space_group_name_H-M   'P 1'
#
loop_
_entity.id
_entity.type
_entity.pdbx_description
1 polymer ?
#
loop_
_entity_poly.entity_id
_entity_poly.type
_entity_poly.pdbx_seq_one_letter_code
_entity_poly.pdbx_strand_id
1 'polypeptide(L)' 'MSVYIDTSAFFAILDSGDEFHKESRDTFLKLVENKEIFHSSNYVIIETIVLIQNGL' A
#
# COMPACT_ATOMS: atom_id res chain seq x y z
N MET A 1 13.44 2.40 11.19
CA MET A 1 12.51 1.30 11.57
C MET A 1 12.31 0.42 10.32
N SER A 2 11.57 -0.68 10.40
CA SER A 2 11.18 -1.48 9.25
C SER A 2 9.65 -1.54 9.24
N VAL A 3 9.02 -1.25 8.11
CA VAL A 3 7.56 -1.19 7.96
C VAL A 3 7.13 -2.34 7.06
N TYR A 4 6.25 -3.19 7.58
CA TYR A 4 5.59 -4.21 6.78
C TYR A 4 4.37 -3.58 6.10
N ILE A 5 4.29 -3.69 4.77
CA ILE A 5 3.16 -3.19 3.98
C ILE A 5 2.25 -4.36 3.65
N ASP A 6 0.98 -4.23 4.03
CA ASP A 6 -0.07 -5.20 3.74
C ASP A 6 -0.86 -4.82 2.47
N THR A 7 -1.68 -5.74 1.98
CA THR A 7 -2.47 -5.57 0.75
C THR A 7 -3.35 -4.33 0.80
N SER A 8 -4.04 -4.09 1.91
CA SER A 8 -4.95 -2.95 2.10
C SER A 8 -4.22 -1.60 1.95
N ALA A 9 -3.00 -1.48 2.47
CA ALA A 9 -2.21 -0.27 2.34
C ALA A 9 -1.79 -0.01 0.89
N PHE A 10 -1.32 -1.06 0.18
CA PHE A 10 -1.03 -0.94 -1.25
C PHE A 10 -2.27 -0.59 -2.07
N PHE A 11 -3.38 -1.27 -1.81
CA PHE A 11 -4.64 -1.05 -2.52
C PHE A 11 -5.12 0.39 -2.37
N ALA A 12 -5.21 0.91 -1.14
CA ALA A 12 -5.62 2.29 -0.89
C ALA A 12 -4.66 3.33 -1.52
N ILE A 13 -3.36 3.04 -1.63
CA ILE A 13 -2.43 3.95 -2.35
C ILE A 13 -2.74 3.99 -3.85
N LEU A 14 -3.11 2.85 -4.44
CA LEU A 14 -3.22 2.67 -5.88
C LEU A 14 -4.63 2.97 -6.42
N ASP A 15 -5.67 2.81 -5.61
CA ASP A 15 -7.03 3.21 -5.96
C ASP A 15 -7.35 4.62 -5.43
N SER A 16 -7.59 5.56 -6.34
CA SER A 16 -8.01 6.93 -6.00
C SER A 16 -9.46 7.04 -5.50
N GLY A 17 -10.28 6.00 -5.72
CA GLY A 17 -11.66 5.91 -5.25
C GLY A 17 -11.80 5.38 -3.82
N ASP A 18 -10.73 4.79 -3.27
CA ASP A 18 -10.71 4.24 -1.92
C ASP A 18 -10.87 5.34 -0.85
N GLU A 19 -11.69 5.07 0.17
CA GLU A 19 -11.98 6.05 1.22
C GLU A 19 -10.74 6.42 2.07
N PHE A 20 -9.76 5.53 2.15
CA PHE A 20 -8.49 5.70 2.84
C PHE A 20 -7.36 6.17 1.92
N HIS A 21 -7.63 6.44 0.63
CA HIS A 21 -6.60 6.82 -0.34
C HIS A 21 -5.72 7.96 0.15
N LYS A 22 -6.34 9.02 0.68
CA LYS A 22 -5.62 10.19 1.19
C LYS A 22 -4.73 9.85 2.39
N GLU A 23 -5.26 9.10 3.35
CA GLU A 23 -4.53 8.74 4.57
C GLU A 23 -3.36 7.80 4.26
N SER A 24 -3.59 6.79 3.41
CA SER A 24 -2.58 5.82 3.01
C SER A 24 -1.46 6.50 2.21
N ARG A 25 -1.80 7.36 1.24
CA ARG A 25 -0.84 8.16 0.48
C ARG A 25 0.00 9.07 1.37
N ASP A 26 -0.64 9.84 2.25
CA ASP A 26 0.07 10.81 3.10
C ASP A 26 0.99 10.08 4.10
N THR A 27 0.58 8.91 4.59
CA THR A 27 1.42 8.03 5.43
C THR A 27 2.60 7.48 4.64
N PHE A 28 2.36 6.96 3.43
CA PHE A 28 3.40 6.45 2.54
C PHE A 28 4.47 7.52 2.25
N LEU A 29 4.05 8.74 1.91
CA LEU A 29 4.97 9.85 1.64
C LEU A 29 5.85 10.20 2.85
N LYS A 30 5.27 10.26 4.06
CA LYS A 30 6.03 10.48 5.30
C LYS A 30 7.06 9.39 5.55
N LEU A 31 6.68 8.12 5.33
CA LEU A 31 7.58 6.99 5.53
C LEU A 31 8.73 6.98 4.49
N VAL A 32 8.44 7.36 3.24
CA VAL A 32 9.45 7.54 2.19
C VAL A 32 10.41 8.69 2.54
N GLU A 33 9.88 9.82 3.00
CA GLU A 33 10.69 10.97 3.44
C GLU A 33 11.64 10.60 4.59
N ASN A 34 11.15 9.79 5.54
CA ASN A 34 11.92 9.26 6.65
C ASN A 34 12.90 8.12 6.26
N LYS A 35 12.91 7.70 4.98
CA LYS A 35 13.75 6.61 4.45
C LYS A 35 13.56 5.30 5.22
N GLU A 36 12.32 5.02 5.61
CA GLU A 36 11.97 3.76 6.25
C GLU A 36 12.11 2.61 5.26
N ILE A 37 12.50 1.43 5.75
CA ILE A 37 12.64 0.25 4.89
C ILE A 37 11.29 -0.46 4.80
N PHE A 38 10.82 -0.68 3.58
CA PHE A 38 9.56 -1.37 3.32
C PHE A 38 9.77 -2.83 2.98
N HIS A 39 8.95 -3.68 3.58
CA HIS A 39 8.95 -5.10 3.30
C HIS A 39 7.52 -5.59 3.15
N SER A 40 7.35 -6.63 2.35
CA SER A 40 6.11 -7.37 2.25
C SER A 40 6.41 -8.81 1.86
N SER A 41 5.42 -9.69 1.95
CA SER A 41 5.54 -11.04 1.42
C SER A 41 5.15 -11.09 -0.06
N ASN A 42 5.61 -12.12 -0.77
CA ASN A 42 5.16 -12.40 -2.13
C ASN A 42 3.64 -12.64 -2.22
N TYR A 43 3.01 -13.12 -1.14
CA TYR A 43 1.56 -13.32 -1.09
C TYR A 43 0.79 -12.00 -1.13
N VAL A 44 1.23 -11.00 -0.35
CA VAL A 44 0.63 -9.64 -0.37
C VAL A 44 0.75 -9.00 -1.75
N ILE A 45 1.90 -9.16 -2.43
CA ILE A 45 2.08 -8.62 -3.78
C ILE A 45 1.10 -9.27 -4.76
N ILE A 46 0.92 -10.60 -4.71
CA ILE A 46 -0.02 -11.32 -5.57
C ILE A 46 -1.46 -10.87 -5.29
N GLU A 47 -1.86 -10.80 -4.03
CA GLU A 47 -3.20 -10.36 -3.63
C GLU A 47 -3.48 -8.93 -4.11
N THR A 48 -2.53 -8.02 -3.93
CA THR A 48 -2.62 -6.62 -4.38
C THR A 48 -2.85 -6.54 -5.89
N ILE A 49 -2.09 -7.31 -6.68
CA ILE A 49 -2.25 -7.36 -8.15
C ILE A 49 -3.65 -7.87 -8.51
N VAL A 50 -4.12 -8.93 -7.85
CA VAL A 50 -5.43 -9.52 -8.11
C VAL A 50 -6.58 -8.54 -7.81
N LEU A 51 -6.52 -7.81 -6.70
CA LEU A 51 -7.54 -6.81 -6.36
C LEU A 51 -7.61 -5.70 -7.41
N ILE A 52 -6.45 -5.11 -7.74
CA ILE A 52 -6.38 -4.01 -8.73
C ILE A 52 -6.86 -4.45 -10.11
N GLN A 53 -6.49 -5.66 -10.55
CA GLN A 53 -6.91 -6.17 -11.86
C GLN A 53 -8.41 -6.45 -11.96
N ASN A 54 -9.02 -6.87 -10.86
CA ASN A 54 -10.46 -7.18 -10.84
C ASN A 54 -11.32 -5.93 -10.56
N GLY A 55 -10.72 -4.81 -10.16
CA GLY A 55 -11.47 -3.61 -9.75
C GLY A 55 -12.34 -3.87 -8.52
N LEU A 56 -11.90 -4.78 -7.65
CA LEU A 56 -12.52 -5.11 -6.37
C LEU A 56 -12.00 -4.19 -5.27
#